data_AF-A0A397GT15-F1
#
_entry.id   AF-A0A397GT15-F1
#
_cell.length_a   1.000
_cell.length_b   1.000
_cell.length_c   1.000
_cell.angle_alpha   90.00
_cell.angle_beta   90.00
_cell.angle_gamma   90.00
#
_symmetry.space_group_name_H-M   'P 1'
#
loop_
_entity.id
_entity.type
_entity.pdbx_description
1 polymer ?
#
loop_
_entity_poly.entity_id
_entity_poly.type
_entity_poly.pdbx_seq_one_letter_code
_entity_poly.pdbx_strand_id
1 'polypeptide(L)'
;MSLKFFNKLSQDFSELLNDKKEYNVVIEVDRKGNKKSFTAHSVVLRYRSPYFDKELENTTNKNQVKTVIKPNISAQIFEIILKYIYGGIVDIENIDAKTIYELMVNANELELNELSRKLESYLIESKSSWLKNNFIYHSLFDIFDSNEFEGLKKFYNDIIAKQPNLIFDTEDFTSLHETALISILKRDDLQVEEIKLWDYVIKWGIAQNPTLPTNLKEWSNENFKALKITLQQCLPFIRYFHIPSEDIWKNVRPYKKILEEQLWDDLTQHFMLPNQPVKSLVLPARIISAPNLSSRIISTPDLPSRTISTPNLPSISKSAFSTIINKEHVAKLSSWIDQKSSTYSSSNIPYEFQLILRGSRDGFHPKTFWNMCHGHAGTIVVAKVAGTDETVGGYNPLAWDNLKSGWMKTNDSFIFSLKNGNIKNSILSRVKDQSKALLYYKSDLQSVYGPCFGCCEFRMKSDVSNFTQDKKCQCCYYRVVGTYYEKPIRTTTEDFSIVDYEVFSIIEKQIPNCTI
;
A
#
# COMPACT_ATOMS: atom_id res chain seq x y z
N MET A 1 1.53 -44.74 1.12
CA MET A 1 2.72 -43.96 0.71
C MET A 1 2.68 -43.84 -0.81
N SER A 2 2.90 -42.66 -1.38
CA SER A 2 2.93 -42.45 -2.84
C SER A 2 4.29 -41.91 -3.28
N LEU A 3 4.86 -42.52 -4.33
CA LEU A 3 6.07 -42.03 -4.99
C LEU A 3 5.67 -41.09 -6.14
N LYS A 4 6.27 -39.90 -6.19
CA LYS A 4 5.92 -38.84 -7.16
C LYS A 4 7.06 -38.64 -8.15
N PHE A 5 6.78 -38.72 -9.45
CA PHE A 5 7.76 -38.58 -10.53
C PHE A 5 7.45 -37.40 -11.47
N PHE A 6 6.94 -36.29 -10.92
CA PHE A 6 6.43 -35.17 -11.72
C PHE A 6 7.50 -34.44 -12.52
N ASN A 7 8.73 -34.37 -12.03
CA ASN A 7 9.82 -33.67 -12.73
C ASN A 7 10.15 -34.34 -14.06
N LYS A 8 10.26 -35.68 -14.08
CA LYS A 8 10.54 -36.40 -15.34
C LYS A 8 9.36 -36.31 -16.30
N LEU A 9 8.13 -36.45 -15.81
CA LEU A 9 6.93 -36.26 -16.62
C LEU A 9 6.88 -34.86 -17.28
N SER A 10 7.16 -33.81 -16.51
CA SER A 10 7.24 -32.43 -17.00
C SER A 10 8.34 -32.26 -18.06
N GLN A 11 9.52 -32.87 -17.84
CA GLN A 11 10.61 -32.86 -18.82
C GLN A 11 10.21 -33.57 -20.12
N ASP A 12 9.55 -34.73 -20.03
CA ASP A 12 9.12 -35.50 -21.21
C ASP A 12 8.12 -34.70 -22.07
N PHE A 13 7.16 -34.00 -21.46
CA PHE A 13 6.27 -33.08 -22.19
C PHE A 13 7.01 -31.86 -22.76
N SER A 14 8.03 -31.34 -22.05
CA SER A 14 8.85 -30.24 -22.58
C SER A 14 9.67 -30.67 -23.80
N GLU A 15 10.16 -31.91 -23.82
CA GLU A 15 10.82 -32.52 -24.98
C GLU A 15 9.85 -32.71 -26.15
N LEU A 16 8.63 -33.17 -25.89
CA LEU A 16 7.55 -33.30 -26.88
C LEU A 16 7.21 -31.95 -27.56
N LEU A 17 7.26 -30.83 -26.83
CA LEU A 17 7.06 -29.51 -27.44
C LEU A 17 8.14 -29.20 -28.50
N ASN A 18 9.37 -29.67 -28.31
CA ASN A 18 10.51 -29.36 -29.16
C ASN A 18 10.69 -30.34 -30.34
N ASP A 19 10.22 -31.58 -30.22
CA ASP A 19 10.42 -32.60 -31.25
C ASP A 19 9.54 -32.39 -32.50
N LYS A 20 8.47 -31.59 -32.37
CA LYS A 20 7.50 -31.25 -33.42
C LYS A 20 6.88 -32.47 -34.11
N LYS A 21 6.83 -33.63 -33.45
CA LYS A 21 6.16 -34.82 -33.96
C LYS A 21 4.68 -34.79 -33.59
N GLU A 22 3.83 -35.40 -34.41
CA GLU A 22 2.39 -35.60 -34.10
C GLU A 22 1.60 -34.34 -33.72
N TYR A 23 2.09 -33.14 -34.08
CA TYR A 23 1.36 -31.90 -33.82
C TYR A 23 0.08 -31.87 -34.67
N ASN A 24 -0.99 -31.36 -34.07
CA ASN A 24 -2.30 -31.22 -34.74
C ASN A 24 -2.90 -29.82 -34.56
N VAL A 25 -2.14 -28.90 -33.95
CA VAL A 25 -2.50 -27.48 -33.81
C VAL A 25 -1.34 -26.61 -34.28
N VAL A 26 -1.65 -25.57 -35.02
CA VAL A 26 -0.76 -24.45 -35.34
C VAL A 26 -1.34 -23.18 -34.73
N ILE A 27 -0.52 -22.43 -34.01
CA ILE A 27 -0.90 -21.16 -33.40
C ILE A 27 -0.10 -20.05 -34.05
N GLU A 28 -0.79 -19.12 -34.70
CA GLU A 28 -0.19 -17.95 -35.32
C GLU A 28 -0.30 -16.76 -34.36
N VAL A 29 0.83 -16.17 -34.00
CA VAL A 29 0.90 -14.99 -33.14
C VAL A 29 1.55 -13.81 -33.86
N ASP A 30 1.62 -12.65 -33.20
CA ASP A 30 2.03 -11.35 -33.75
C ASP A 30 1.10 -10.78 -34.85
N ARG A 31 1.24 -9.47 -35.10
CA ARG A 31 0.46 -8.74 -36.13
C ARG A 31 0.87 -9.15 -37.55
N LYS A 32 -0.07 -8.97 -38.50
CA LYS A 32 0.10 -9.26 -39.95
C LYS A 32 1.30 -8.49 -40.54
N GLY A 33 2.48 -9.11 -40.47
CA GLY A 33 3.77 -8.56 -40.93
C GLY A 33 4.96 -9.33 -40.37
N ASN A 34 4.87 -9.76 -39.10
CA ASN A 34 5.90 -10.54 -38.39
C ASN A 34 5.32 -11.83 -37.78
N LYS A 35 4.36 -12.47 -38.46
CA LYS A 35 3.68 -13.65 -37.92
C LYS A 35 4.67 -14.76 -37.62
N LYS A 36 4.64 -15.27 -36.38
CA LYS A 36 5.37 -16.48 -35.99
C LYS A 36 4.36 -17.59 -35.71
N SER A 37 4.66 -18.77 -36.22
CA SER A 37 3.81 -19.96 -36.07
C SER A 37 4.44 -20.93 -35.08
N PHE A 38 3.61 -21.45 -34.18
CA PHE A 38 3.98 -22.47 -33.20
C PHE A 38 3.17 -23.73 -33.43
N THR A 39 3.83 -24.89 -33.39
CA THR A 39 3.17 -26.20 -33.47
C THR A 39 2.90 -26.73 -32.07
N ALA A 40 1.74 -27.35 -31.86
CA ALA A 40 1.32 -27.87 -30.57
C ALA A 40 0.35 -29.05 -30.69
N HIS A 41 0.07 -29.68 -29.55
CA HIS A 41 -0.80 -30.83 -29.37
C HIS A 41 -2.10 -30.36 -28.70
N SER A 42 -3.23 -30.59 -29.36
CA SER A 42 -4.55 -30.20 -28.87
C SER A 42 -4.83 -30.78 -27.48
N VAL A 43 -4.49 -32.04 -27.23
CA VAL A 43 -4.72 -32.69 -25.93
C VAL A 43 -4.02 -31.94 -24.79
N VAL A 44 -2.78 -31.48 -24.98
CA VAL A 44 -2.05 -30.76 -23.93
C VAL A 44 -2.67 -29.38 -23.70
N LEU A 45 -2.98 -28.65 -24.79
CA LEU A 45 -3.56 -27.31 -24.71
C LEU A 45 -4.92 -27.32 -23.98
N ARG A 46 -5.82 -28.24 -24.36
CA ARG A 46 -7.18 -28.36 -23.81
C ARG A 46 -7.18 -28.58 -22.30
N TYR A 47 -6.33 -29.49 -21.81
CA TYR A 47 -6.28 -29.82 -20.38
C TYR A 47 -5.58 -28.75 -19.53
N ARG A 48 -4.80 -27.86 -20.15
CA ARG A 48 -4.05 -26.82 -19.43
C ARG A 48 -4.70 -25.44 -19.50
N SER A 49 -5.59 -25.23 -20.47
CA SER A 49 -6.24 -23.95 -20.73
C SER A 49 -7.69 -24.17 -21.17
N PRO A 50 -8.67 -23.74 -20.36
CA PRO A 50 -10.07 -23.79 -20.76
C PRO A 50 -10.37 -22.90 -21.98
N TYR A 51 -9.60 -21.83 -22.19
CA TYR A 51 -9.67 -21.04 -23.42
C TYR A 51 -9.38 -21.92 -24.65
N PHE A 52 -8.24 -22.64 -24.66
CA PHE A 52 -7.90 -23.50 -25.78
C PHE A 52 -8.85 -24.68 -25.93
N ASP A 53 -9.48 -25.15 -24.85
CA ASP A 53 -10.52 -26.17 -24.93
C ASP A 53 -11.72 -25.72 -25.77
N LYS A 54 -12.26 -24.54 -25.45
CA LYS A 54 -13.36 -23.91 -26.20
C LYS A 54 -12.94 -23.53 -27.62
N GLU A 55 -11.78 -22.88 -27.77
CA GLU A 55 -11.29 -22.40 -29.06
C GLU A 55 -11.07 -23.55 -30.04
N LEU A 56 -10.43 -24.63 -29.59
CA LEU A 56 -10.17 -25.78 -30.44
C LEU A 56 -11.41 -26.61 -30.71
N GLU A 57 -12.48 -26.50 -29.92
CA GLU A 57 -13.77 -27.13 -30.26
C GLU A 57 -14.40 -26.47 -31.48
N ASN A 58 -14.35 -25.14 -31.54
CA ASN A 58 -14.95 -24.34 -32.60
C ASN A 58 -14.06 -24.19 -33.86
N THR A 59 -12.78 -24.53 -33.77
CA THR A 59 -11.85 -24.39 -34.90
C THR A 59 -12.03 -25.50 -35.95
N THR A 60 -12.20 -25.11 -37.21
CA THR A 60 -12.30 -26.01 -38.38
C THR A 60 -10.96 -26.64 -38.73
N ASN A 61 -10.97 -27.93 -39.07
CA ASN A 61 -9.78 -28.65 -39.54
C ASN A 61 -9.44 -28.26 -40.99
N LYS A 62 -8.19 -27.87 -41.25
CA LYS A 62 -7.60 -27.85 -42.60
C LYS A 62 -6.49 -28.90 -42.62
N ASN A 63 -6.62 -29.90 -43.50
CA ASN A 63 -5.63 -30.99 -43.62
C ASN A 63 -5.30 -31.66 -42.27
N GLN A 64 -6.32 -31.95 -41.45
CA GLN A 64 -6.20 -32.55 -40.11
C GLN A 64 -5.49 -31.70 -39.03
N VAL A 65 -5.09 -30.47 -39.37
CA VAL A 65 -4.47 -29.51 -38.44
C VAL A 65 -5.44 -28.37 -38.16
N LYS A 66 -5.57 -27.97 -36.89
CA LYS A 66 -6.34 -26.80 -36.46
C LYS A 66 -5.44 -25.57 -36.40
N THR A 67 -5.92 -24.42 -36.84
CA THR A 67 -5.17 -23.15 -36.78
C THR A 67 -5.87 -22.16 -35.87
N VAL A 68 -5.16 -21.68 -34.84
CA VAL A 68 -5.62 -20.63 -33.92
C VAL A 68 -4.83 -19.35 -34.18
N ILE A 69 -5.49 -18.20 -34.22
CA ILE A 69 -4.86 -16.91 -34.54
C ILE A 69 -4.95 -15.98 -33.33
N LYS A 70 -3.79 -15.56 -32.81
CA LYS A 70 -3.61 -14.71 -31.62
C LYS A 70 -2.69 -13.52 -31.92
N PRO A 71 -3.14 -12.54 -32.72
CA PRO A 71 -2.26 -11.50 -33.26
C PRO A 71 -1.85 -10.44 -32.22
N ASN A 72 -2.47 -10.45 -31.05
CA ASN A 72 -2.19 -9.52 -29.95
C ASN A 72 -1.13 -10.05 -28.97
N ILE A 73 -0.73 -11.32 -29.10
CA ILE A 73 0.31 -11.93 -28.28
C ILE A 73 1.61 -11.90 -29.06
N SER A 74 2.69 -11.47 -28.44
CA SER A 74 4.01 -11.51 -29.07
C SER A 74 4.57 -12.94 -29.09
N ALA A 75 5.38 -13.27 -30.08
CA ALA A 75 6.02 -14.59 -30.12
C ALA A 75 6.89 -14.90 -28.90
N GLN A 76 7.55 -13.90 -28.32
CA GLN A 76 8.35 -14.09 -27.11
C GLN A 76 7.47 -14.50 -25.93
N ILE A 77 6.35 -13.81 -25.70
CA ILE A 77 5.40 -14.12 -24.64
C ILE A 77 4.78 -15.50 -24.87
N PHE A 78 4.37 -15.78 -26.11
CA PHE A 78 3.71 -17.03 -26.43
C PHE A 78 4.65 -18.25 -26.27
N GLU A 79 5.94 -18.09 -26.56
CA GLU A 79 6.93 -19.13 -26.32
C GLU A 79 7.05 -19.49 -24.84
N ILE A 80 7.02 -18.48 -23.95
CA ILE A 80 7.02 -18.68 -22.50
C ILE A 80 5.74 -19.40 -22.06
N ILE A 81 4.58 -19.00 -22.60
CA ILE A 81 3.29 -19.63 -22.31
C ILE A 81 3.28 -21.10 -22.72
N LEU A 82 3.84 -21.45 -23.87
CA LEU A 82 3.94 -22.85 -24.29
C LEU A 82 4.84 -23.67 -23.36
N LYS A 83 6.00 -23.14 -22.96
CA LYS A 83 6.88 -23.80 -21.98
C LYS A 83 6.15 -24.05 -20.65
N TYR A 84 5.33 -23.09 -20.21
CA TYR A 84 4.47 -23.26 -19.04
C TYR A 84 3.39 -24.34 -19.23
N ILE A 85 2.72 -24.36 -20.39
CA ILE A 85 1.65 -25.31 -20.66
C ILE A 85 2.17 -26.75 -20.61
N TYR A 86 3.33 -27.01 -21.24
CA TYR A 86 3.90 -28.36 -21.34
C TYR A 86 4.71 -28.76 -20.11
N GLY A 87 5.62 -27.88 -19.66
CA GLY A 87 6.56 -28.19 -18.58
C GLY A 87 6.13 -27.68 -17.22
N GLY A 88 5.19 -26.73 -17.13
CA GLY A 88 4.87 -26.06 -15.87
C GLY A 88 5.98 -25.14 -15.35
N ILE A 89 6.96 -24.80 -16.19
CA ILE A 89 8.13 -23.98 -15.83
C ILE A 89 8.03 -22.63 -16.54
N VAL A 90 8.27 -21.56 -15.78
CA VAL A 90 8.42 -20.19 -16.30
C VAL A 90 9.66 -19.59 -15.67
N ASP A 91 10.65 -19.30 -16.51
CA ASP A 91 11.83 -18.55 -16.11
C ASP A 91 11.59 -17.06 -16.39
N ILE A 92 11.63 -16.26 -15.33
CA ILE A 92 11.44 -14.80 -15.37
C ILE A 92 12.66 -14.03 -14.84
N GLU A 93 13.79 -14.72 -14.56
CA GLU A 93 14.95 -14.10 -13.89
C GLU A 93 15.52 -12.94 -14.71
N ASN A 94 15.59 -13.10 -16.04
CA ASN A 94 16.16 -12.13 -16.98
C ASN A 94 15.10 -11.40 -17.82
N ILE A 95 13.85 -11.42 -17.39
CA ILE A 95 12.75 -10.75 -18.11
C ILE A 95 12.45 -9.41 -17.44
N ASP A 96 12.29 -8.36 -18.25
CA ASP A 96 11.93 -7.04 -17.74
C ASP A 96 10.47 -7.00 -17.25
N ALA A 97 10.17 -6.03 -16.38
CA ALA A 97 8.85 -5.96 -15.73
C ALA A 97 7.69 -5.73 -16.71
N LYS A 98 7.94 -5.07 -17.85
CA LYS A 98 6.92 -4.86 -18.89
C LYS A 98 6.54 -6.18 -19.53
N THR A 99 7.51 -6.97 -19.96
CA THR A 99 7.23 -8.29 -20.54
C THR A 99 6.60 -9.24 -19.51
N ILE A 100 6.95 -9.17 -18.23
CA ILE A 100 6.29 -9.95 -17.18
C ILE A 100 4.83 -9.54 -17.01
N TYR A 101 4.53 -8.23 -17.05
CA TYR A 101 3.17 -7.71 -17.00
C TYR A 101 2.36 -8.13 -18.23
N GLU A 102 2.91 -8.01 -19.43
CA GLU A 102 2.25 -8.47 -20.65
C GLU A 102 2.02 -9.99 -20.60
N LEU A 103 2.98 -10.79 -20.11
CA LEU A 103 2.81 -12.22 -19.88
C LEU A 103 1.66 -12.52 -18.91
N MET A 104 1.53 -11.76 -17.82
CA MET A 104 0.42 -11.90 -16.86
C MET A 104 -0.93 -11.65 -17.54
N VAL A 105 -1.06 -10.55 -18.29
CA VAL A 105 -2.31 -10.21 -19.00
C VAL A 105 -2.68 -11.28 -20.04
N ASN A 106 -1.70 -11.73 -20.84
CA ASN A 106 -1.92 -12.76 -21.85
C ASN A 106 -2.21 -14.14 -21.23
N ALA A 107 -1.58 -14.48 -20.10
CA ALA A 107 -1.89 -15.69 -19.36
C ALA A 107 -3.34 -15.67 -18.87
N ASN A 108 -3.82 -14.51 -18.41
CA ASN A 108 -5.21 -14.34 -18.02
C ASN A 108 -6.18 -14.48 -19.22
N GLU A 109 -5.88 -13.82 -20.35
CA GLU A 109 -6.68 -13.94 -21.59
C GLU A 109 -6.83 -15.40 -22.05
N LEU A 110 -5.79 -16.21 -21.87
CA LEU A 110 -5.78 -17.65 -22.19
C LEU A 110 -6.31 -18.53 -21.05
N GLU A 111 -6.99 -17.94 -20.04
CA GLU A 111 -7.56 -18.62 -18.88
C GLU A 111 -6.54 -19.47 -18.08
N LEU A 112 -5.25 -19.09 -18.08
CA LEU A 112 -4.15 -19.71 -17.33
C LEU A 112 -4.03 -19.11 -15.92
N ASN A 113 -5.10 -19.23 -15.13
CA ASN A 113 -5.29 -18.53 -13.86
C ASN A 113 -4.15 -18.72 -12.84
N GLU A 114 -3.55 -19.91 -12.75
CA GLU A 114 -2.43 -20.17 -11.83
C GLU A 114 -1.22 -19.30 -12.18
N LEU A 115 -0.86 -19.24 -13.47
CA LEU A 115 0.28 -18.46 -13.94
C LEU A 115 0.01 -16.97 -13.75
N SER A 116 -1.15 -16.50 -14.19
CA SER A 116 -1.57 -15.10 -14.08
C SER A 116 -1.46 -14.60 -12.63
N ARG A 117 -2.05 -15.32 -11.66
CA ARG A 117 -2.01 -14.94 -10.24
C ARG A 117 -0.61 -14.92 -9.63
N LYS A 118 0.24 -15.88 -10.01
CA LYS A 118 1.64 -15.92 -9.54
C LYS A 118 2.43 -14.73 -10.09
N LEU A 119 2.24 -14.38 -11.36
CA LEU A 119 2.90 -13.23 -11.97
C LEU A 119 2.38 -11.91 -11.39
N GLU A 120 1.08 -11.79 -11.13
CA GLU A 120 0.47 -10.64 -10.45
C GLU A 120 1.13 -10.42 -9.07
N SER A 121 1.19 -11.47 -8.25
CA SER A 121 1.81 -11.42 -6.93
C SER A 121 3.29 -11.02 -7.01
N TYR A 122 4.02 -11.62 -7.95
CA TYR A 122 5.42 -11.28 -8.18
C TYR A 122 5.63 -9.82 -8.59
N LEU A 123 4.80 -9.29 -9.49
CA LEU A 123 4.88 -7.89 -9.93
C LEU A 123 4.65 -6.94 -8.75
N ILE A 124 3.67 -7.23 -7.90
CA ILE A 124 3.38 -6.42 -6.70
C ILE A 124 4.54 -6.50 -5.69
N GLU A 125 5.03 -7.70 -5.39
CA GLU A 125 6.04 -7.91 -4.35
C GLU A 125 7.44 -7.45 -4.79
N SER A 126 7.81 -7.72 -6.03
CA SER A 126 9.19 -7.59 -6.52
C SER A 126 9.37 -6.44 -7.53
N LYS A 127 8.30 -5.98 -8.19
CA LYS A 127 8.36 -4.92 -9.23
C LYS A 127 7.43 -3.73 -8.93
N SER A 128 7.02 -3.53 -7.67
CA SER A 128 6.13 -2.42 -7.26
C SER A 128 6.58 -1.04 -7.70
N SER A 129 7.89 -0.75 -7.69
CA SER A 129 8.40 0.54 -8.17
C SER A 129 8.13 0.75 -9.66
N TRP A 130 8.22 -0.31 -10.46
CA TRP A 130 7.91 -0.24 -11.88
C TRP A 130 6.41 -0.05 -12.09
N LEU A 131 5.56 -0.79 -11.36
CA LEU A 131 4.10 -0.60 -11.40
C LEU A 131 3.68 0.83 -11.06
N LYS A 132 4.28 1.43 -10.01
CA LYS A 132 4.03 2.82 -9.62
C LYS A 132 4.36 3.81 -10.73
N ASN A 133 5.53 3.66 -11.34
CA ASN A 133 6.01 4.59 -12.36
C ASN A 133 5.32 4.42 -13.71
N ASN A 134 4.58 3.32 -13.93
CA ASN A 134 3.91 3.01 -15.20
C ASN A 134 2.39 2.92 -15.02
N PHE A 135 1.83 3.55 -13.98
CA PHE A 135 0.40 3.53 -13.67
C PHE A 135 -0.48 3.83 -14.89
N ILE A 136 -0.13 4.88 -15.66
CA ILE A 136 -0.89 5.30 -16.83
C ILE A 136 -0.92 4.19 -17.89
N TYR A 137 0.22 3.57 -18.18
CA TYR A 137 0.29 2.42 -19.09
C TYR A 137 -0.66 1.29 -18.66
N HIS A 138 -0.77 1.00 -17.36
CA HIS A 138 -1.65 -0.04 -16.84
C HIS A 138 -3.14 0.31 -16.89
N SER A 139 -3.46 1.59 -16.67
CA SER A 139 -4.83 2.09 -16.76
C SER A 139 -5.43 1.99 -18.17
N LEU A 140 -4.59 1.90 -19.21
CA LEU A 140 -4.98 1.71 -20.60
C LEU A 140 -5.39 0.27 -20.94
N PHE A 141 -5.14 -0.69 -20.06
CA PHE A 141 -5.52 -2.11 -20.22
C PHE A 141 -6.79 -2.48 -19.43
N ASP A 142 -7.64 -1.49 -19.13
CA ASP A 142 -8.95 -1.67 -18.47
C ASP A 142 -8.92 -2.46 -17.15
N ILE A 143 -7.79 -2.47 -16.43
CA ILE A 143 -7.70 -3.14 -15.11
C ILE A 143 -8.78 -2.61 -14.15
N PHE A 144 -9.12 -1.33 -14.23
CA PHE A 144 -10.12 -0.73 -13.34
C PHE A 144 -11.56 -1.10 -13.69
N ASP A 145 -11.82 -1.50 -14.94
CA ASP A 145 -13.16 -1.85 -15.43
C ASP A 145 -13.39 -3.37 -15.52
N SER A 146 -12.32 -4.19 -15.47
CA SER A 146 -12.43 -5.65 -15.44
C SER A 146 -12.78 -6.17 -14.04
N ASN A 147 -13.21 -7.43 -13.91
CA ASN A 147 -13.33 -8.12 -12.61
C ASN A 147 -12.05 -8.90 -12.23
N GLU A 148 -10.96 -8.66 -12.95
CA GLU A 148 -9.72 -9.43 -12.88
C GLU A 148 -8.65 -8.63 -12.12
N PHE A 149 -7.53 -9.28 -11.77
CA PHE A 149 -6.37 -8.65 -11.11
C PHE A 149 -6.69 -7.85 -9.83
N GLU A 150 -7.43 -8.46 -8.90
CA GLU A 150 -7.84 -7.82 -7.64
C GLU A 150 -6.64 -7.34 -6.79
N GLY A 151 -5.51 -8.05 -6.86
CA GLY A 151 -4.28 -7.64 -6.17
C GLY A 151 -3.74 -6.33 -6.72
N LEU A 152 -3.66 -6.19 -8.05
CA LEU A 152 -3.21 -4.96 -8.70
C LEU A 152 -4.20 -3.81 -8.49
N LYS A 153 -5.51 -4.07 -8.57
CA LYS A 153 -6.52 -3.05 -8.25
C LYS A 153 -6.36 -2.54 -6.84
N LYS A 154 -6.22 -3.43 -5.86
CA LYS A 154 -5.99 -3.05 -4.47
C LYS A 154 -4.70 -2.24 -4.32
N PHE A 155 -3.61 -2.70 -4.94
CA PHE A 155 -2.32 -2.00 -4.94
C PHE A 155 -2.44 -0.57 -5.49
N TYR A 156 -3.13 -0.39 -6.61
CA TYR A 156 -3.32 0.92 -7.21
C TYR A 156 -4.30 1.80 -6.43
N ASN A 157 -5.39 1.23 -5.94
CA ASN A 157 -6.35 1.93 -5.09
C ASN A 157 -5.68 2.46 -3.81
N ASP A 158 -4.74 1.71 -3.23
CA ASP A 158 -3.92 2.16 -2.10
C ASP A 158 -3.04 3.36 -2.46
N ILE A 159 -2.46 3.38 -3.67
CA ILE A 159 -1.63 4.50 -4.16
C ILE A 159 -2.51 5.73 -4.43
N ILE A 160 -3.63 5.55 -5.14
CA ILE A 160 -4.59 6.61 -5.45
C ILE A 160 -5.11 7.26 -4.16
N ALA A 161 -5.44 6.46 -3.14
CA ALA A 161 -5.84 6.98 -1.85
C ALA A 161 -4.71 7.76 -1.18
N LYS A 162 -3.55 7.12 -0.94
CA LYS A 162 -2.54 7.63 0.00
C LYS A 162 -1.56 8.62 -0.63
N GLN A 163 -1.28 8.48 -1.92
CA GLN A 163 -0.28 9.26 -2.67
C GLN A 163 -0.78 9.61 -4.08
N PRO A 164 -1.95 10.26 -4.21
CA PRO A 164 -2.56 10.59 -5.51
C PRO A 164 -1.65 11.44 -6.41
N ASN A 165 -0.78 12.27 -5.83
CA ASN A 165 0.19 13.08 -6.57
C ASN A 165 1.15 12.24 -7.43
N LEU A 166 1.45 10.99 -7.05
CA LEU A 166 2.27 10.09 -7.87
C LEU A 166 1.62 9.73 -9.21
N ILE A 167 0.32 10.00 -9.37
CA ILE A 167 -0.43 9.77 -10.60
C ILE A 167 -0.71 11.10 -11.29
N PHE A 168 -1.19 12.11 -10.55
CA PHE A 168 -1.59 13.38 -11.15
C PHE A 168 -0.41 14.26 -11.61
N ASP A 169 0.76 14.15 -10.94
CA ASP A 169 1.94 14.94 -11.28
C ASP A 169 2.82 14.31 -12.38
N THR A 170 2.45 13.14 -12.91
CA THR A 170 3.25 12.53 -13.99
C THR A 170 3.10 13.30 -15.30
N GLU A 171 4.16 13.26 -16.12
CA GLU A 171 4.16 13.92 -17.43
C GLU A 171 3.11 13.33 -18.38
N ASP A 172 2.85 12.03 -18.25
CA ASP A 172 1.90 11.26 -19.05
C ASP A 172 0.48 11.19 -18.46
N PHE A 173 0.19 11.90 -17.37
CA PHE A 173 -1.13 11.92 -16.74
C PHE A 173 -2.26 12.22 -17.74
N THR A 174 -2.01 13.09 -18.72
CA THR A 174 -2.99 13.46 -19.76
C THR A 174 -3.34 12.32 -20.71
N SER A 175 -2.60 11.20 -20.68
CA SER A 175 -2.91 9.98 -21.43
C SER A 175 -3.76 8.98 -20.63
N LEU A 176 -4.13 9.30 -19.39
CA LEU A 176 -5.04 8.48 -18.57
C LEU A 176 -6.39 8.29 -19.28
N HIS A 177 -6.89 7.05 -19.32
CA HIS A 177 -8.20 6.75 -19.89
C HIS A 177 -9.33 7.44 -19.10
N GLU A 178 -10.38 7.90 -19.78
CA GLU A 178 -11.48 8.66 -19.16
C GLU A 178 -12.16 7.86 -18.03
N THR A 179 -12.40 6.56 -18.23
CA THR A 179 -13.05 5.70 -17.22
C THR A 179 -12.21 5.56 -15.95
N ALA A 180 -10.89 5.51 -16.08
CA ALA A 180 -9.96 5.50 -14.96
C ALA A 180 -9.97 6.84 -14.22
N LEU A 181 -9.94 7.97 -14.95
CA LEU A 181 -10.05 9.30 -14.34
C LEU A 181 -11.36 9.47 -13.57
N ILE A 182 -12.49 9.07 -14.16
CA ILE A 182 -13.81 9.09 -13.50
C ILE A 182 -13.79 8.24 -12.23
N SER A 183 -13.23 7.03 -12.29
CA SER A 183 -13.14 6.12 -11.14
C SER A 183 -12.32 6.70 -10.01
N ILE A 184 -11.23 7.41 -10.32
CA ILE A 184 -10.43 8.16 -9.33
C ILE A 184 -11.27 9.29 -8.75
N LEU A 185 -11.89 10.13 -9.58
CA LEU A 185 -12.67 11.30 -9.14
C LEU A 185 -13.88 10.94 -8.28
N LYS A 186 -14.44 9.73 -8.39
CA LYS A 186 -15.55 9.25 -7.53
C LYS A 186 -15.16 9.02 -6.07
N ARG A 187 -13.88 8.82 -5.76
CA ARG A 187 -13.43 8.33 -4.44
C ARG A 187 -13.49 9.37 -3.32
N ASP A 188 -14.11 9.06 -2.19
CA ASP A 188 -14.14 10.00 -1.05
C ASP A 188 -12.83 10.10 -0.27
N ASP A 189 -11.87 9.21 -0.49
CA ASP A 189 -10.63 9.09 0.29
C ASP A 189 -9.38 9.69 -0.39
N LEU A 190 -9.53 10.42 -1.52
CA LEU A 190 -8.40 11.07 -2.17
C LEU A 190 -7.79 12.16 -1.27
N GLN A 191 -6.50 12.05 -1.01
CA GLN A 191 -5.72 13.02 -0.23
C GLN A 191 -5.25 14.20 -1.11
N VAL A 192 -6.17 14.87 -1.81
CA VAL A 192 -5.89 16.04 -2.67
C VAL A 192 -6.90 17.14 -2.38
N GLU A 193 -6.44 18.39 -2.36
CA GLU A 193 -7.30 19.57 -2.29
C GLU A 193 -8.19 19.65 -3.54
N GLU A 194 -9.48 19.95 -3.37
CA GLU A 194 -10.45 19.96 -4.49
C GLU A 194 -10.06 20.94 -5.61
N ILE A 195 -9.38 22.05 -5.26
CA ILE A 195 -8.86 22.98 -6.26
C ILE A 195 -7.79 22.34 -7.16
N LYS A 196 -6.90 21.52 -6.61
CA LYS A 196 -5.88 20.82 -7.40
C LYS A 196 -6.54 19.78 -8.30
N LEU A 197 -7.56 19.06 -7.81
CA LEU A 197 -8.33 18.13 -8.64
C LEU A 197 -9.00 18.84 -9.82
N TRP A 198 -9.57 20.02 -9.59
CA TRP A 198 -10.06 20.86 -10.68
C TRP A 198 -8.97 21.18 -11.71
N ASP A 199 -7.79 21.62 -11.27
CA ASP A 199 -6.68 21.96 -12.15
C ASP A 199 -6.22 20.75 -12.99
N TYR A 200 -6.12 19.56 -12.38
CA TYR A 200 -5.78 18.33 -13.11
C TYR A 200 -6.85 17.95 -14.13
N VAL A 201 -8.14 18.06 -13.78
CA VAL A 201 -9.24 17.76 -14.71
C VAL A 201 -9.23 18.72 -15.90
N ILE A 202 -9.00 20.02 -15.68
CA ILE A 202 -8.87 20.99 -16.76
C ILE A 202 -7.64 20.70 -17.62
N LYS A 203 -6.48 20.41 -17.01
CA LYS A 203 -5.25 20.00 -17.71
C LYS A 203 -5.50 18.78 -18.60
N TRP A 204 -6.15 17.74 -18.07
CA TRP A 204 -6.50 16.53 -18.82
C TRP A 204 -7.46 16.84 -19.97
N GLY A 205 -8.52 17.62 -19.72
CA GLY A 205 -9.51 17.98 -20.73
C GLY A 205 -8.94 18.82 -21.88
N ILE A 206 -8.05 19.76 -21.57
CA ILE A 206 -7.35 20.56 -22.60
C ILE A 206 -6.46 19.66 -23.46
N ALA A 207 -5.75 18.72 -22.84
CA ALA A 207 -4.88 17.79 -23.58
C ALA A 207 -5.64 16.86 -24.53
N GLN A 208 -6.90 16.51 -24.23
CA GLN A 208 -7.75 15.76 -25.17
C GLN A 208 -8.25 16.61 -26.35
N ASN A 209 -8.07 17.93 -26.30
CA ASN A 209 -8.51 18.88 -27.32
C ASN A 209 -7.31 19.69 -27.85
N PRO A 210 -6.42 19.08 -28.66
CA PRO A 210 -5.15 19.69 -29.08
C PRO A 210 -5.31 20.93 -29.96
N THR A 211 -6.52 21.21 -30.46
CA THR A 211 -6.83 22.40 -31.27
C THR A 211 -7.16 23.64 -30.43
N LEU A 212 -7.27 23.52 -29.11
CA LEU A 212 -7.56 24.65 -28.23
C LEU A 212 -6.39 25.64 -28.16
N PRO A 213 -6.65 26.96 -28.20
CA PRO A 213 -5.61 27.96 -28.00
C PRO A 213 -4.96 27.84 -26.61
N THR A 214 -3.66 28.06 -26.52
CA THR A 214 -2.94 28.04 -25.24
C THR A 214 -3.39 29.18 -24.32
N ASN A 215 -3.68 30.35 -24.89
CA ASN A 215 -4.11 31.52 -24.14
C ASN A 215 -5.64 31.54 -23.99
N LEU A 216 -6.12 31.45 -22.75
CA LEU A 216 -7.56 31.41 -22.45
C LEU A 216 -8.33 32.63 -22.97
N LYS A 217 -7.67 33.79 -23.13
CA LYS A 217 -8.32 35.01 -23.67
C LYS A 217 -8.72 34.88 -25.14
N GLU A 218 -8.11 33.95 -25.87
CA GLU A 218 -8.40 33.68 -27.28
C GLU A 218 -9.53 32.65 -27.47
N TRP A 219 -10.12 32.16 -26.38
CA TRP A 219 -11.13 31.11 -26.46
C TRP A 219 -12.49 31.61 -26.96
N SER A 220 -12.97 31.00 -28.05
CA SER A 220 -14.34 31.19 -28.54
C SER A 220 -15.34 30.35 -27.73
N ASN A 221 -16.64 30.55 -27.98
CA ASN A 221 -17.68 29.73 -27.34
C ASN A 221 -17.59 28.26 -27.76
N GLU A 222 -17.16 27.98 -28.99
CA GLU A 222 -16.93 26.64 -29.53
C GLU A 222 -15.80 25.94 -28.78
N ASN A 223 -14.73 26.66 -28.42
CA ASN A 223 -13.63 26.12 -27.62
C ASN A 223 -14.11 25.68 -26.23
N PHE A 224 -14.92 26.50 -25.54
CA PHE A 224 -15.53 26.10 -24.27
C PHE A 224 -16.49 24.93 -24.43
N LYS A 225 -17.25 24.88 -25.53
CA LYS A 225 -18.17 23.77 -25.83
C LYS A 225 -17.43 22.46 -26.04
N ALA A 226 -16.30 22.47 -26.77
CA ALA A 226 -15.46 21.30 -26.97
C ALA A 226 -14.94 20.75 -25.63
N LEU A 227 -14.35 21.63 -24.79
CA LEU A 227 -13.89 21.24 -23.46
C LEU A 227 -15.03 20.70 -22.58
N LYS A 228 -16.21 21.34 -22.62
CA LYS A 228 -17.40 20.90 -21.88
C LYS A 228 -17.83 19.49 -22.27
N ILE A 229 -17.83 19.17 -23.56
CA ILE A 229 -18.18 17.83 -24.06
C ILE A 229 -17.17 16.80 -23.54
N THR A 230 -15.87 17.08 -23.64
CA THR A 230 -14.81 16.19 -23.15
C THR A 230 -14.90 15.94 -21.65
N LEU A 231 -15.20 16.98 -20.86
CA LEU A 231 -15.22 16.88 -19.40
C LEU A 231 -16.61 16.53 -18.83
N GLN A 232 -17.61 16.31 -19.67
CA GLN A 232 -19.01 16.17 -19.24
C GLN A 232 -19.19 15.11 -18.15
N GLN A 233 -18.48 13.99 -18.24
CA GLN A 233 -18.55 12.91 -17.26
C GLN A 233 -17.65 13.13 -16.03
N CYS A 234 -16.65 14.00 -16.12
CA CYS A 234 -15.73 14.30 -15.02
C CYS A 234 -16.24 15.43 -14.12
N LEU A 235 -16.82 16.48 -14.70
CA LEU A 235 -17.29 17.68 -13.99
C LEU A 235 -18.24 17.41 -12.82
N PRO A 236 -19.18 16.43 -12.89
CA PRO A 236 -20.08 16.13 -11.79
C PRO A 236 -19.39 15.59 -10.53
N PHE A 237 -18.14 15.12 -10.63
CA PHE A 237 -17.39 14.53 -9.50
C PHE A 237 -16.45 15.51 -8.79
N ILE A 238 -16.41 16.77 -9.22
CA ILE A 238 -15.69 17.84 -8.53
C ILE A 238 -16.58 18.38 -7.39
N ARG A 239 -16.03 18.52 -6.18
CA ARG A 239 -16.79 19.03 -5.03
C ARG A 239 -16.66 20.55 -4.93
N TYR A 240 -17.30 21.27 -5.84
CA TYR A 240 -17.18 22.73 -5.97
C TYR A 240 -17.43 23.51 -4.67
N PHE A 241 -18.39 23.07 -3.85
CA PHE A 241 -18.72 23.72 -2.57
C PHE A 241 -17.65 23.54 -1.47
N HIS A 242 -16.67 22.66 -1.68
CA HIS A 242 -15.51 22.48 -0.80
C HIS A 242 -14.23 23.14 -1.33
N ILE A 243 -14.33 23.92 -2.42
CA ILE A 243 -13.25 24.75 -2.94
C ILE A 243 -13.35 26.15 -2.28
N PRO A 244 -12.24 26.73 -1.78
CA PRO A 244 -12.25 28.09 -1.25
C PRO A 244 -12.78 29.10 -2.28
N SER A 245 -13.59 30.07 -1.83
CA SER A 245 -14.24 31.06 -2.71
C SER A 245 -13.24 31.89 -3.53
N GLU A 246 -12.07 32.19 -2.96
CA GLU A 246 -10.98 32.86 -3.66
C GLU A 246 -10.48 32.03 -4.85
N ASP A 247 -10.33 30.72 -4.68
CA ASP A 247 -9.89 29.81 -5.72
C ASP A 247 -10.97 29.58 -6.78
N ILE A 248 -12.25 29.53 -6.39
CA ILE A 248 -13.36 29.53 -7.35
C ILE A 248 -13.28 30.77 -8.25
N TRP A 249 -13.05 31.95 -7.65
CA TRP A 249 -13.01 33.20 -8.41
C TRP A 249 -11.80 33.32 -9.34
N LYS A 250 -10.64 32.81 -8.92
CA LYS A 250 -9.40 32.89 -9.69
C LYS A 250 -9.26 31.79 -10.74
N ASN A 251 -9.57 30.54 -10.37
CA ASN A 251 -9.21 29.36 -11.16
C ASN A 251 -10.42 28.70 -11.84
N VAL A 252 -11.61 28.74 -11.23
CA VAL A 252 -12.82 28.11 -11.81
C VAL A 252 -13.60 29.08 -12.70
N ARG A 253 -13.78 30.34 -12.26
CA ARG A 253 -14.49 31.40 -13.00
C ARG A 253 -14.05 31.58 -14.46
N PRO A 254 -12.74 31.52 -14.81
CA PRO A 254 -12.32 31.67 -16.20
C PRO A 254 -12.94 30.62 -17.13
N TYR A 255 -13.31 29.46 -16.59
CA TYR A 255 -13.94 28.35 -17.30
C TYR A 255 -15.45 28.25 -17.07
N LYS A 256 -16.12 29.23 -16.45
CA LYS A 256 -17.54 29.15 -16.07
C LYS A 256 -18.49 28.65 -17.18
N LYS A 257 -18.15 28.88 -18.45
CA LYS A 257 -18.95 28.46 -19.62
C LYS A 257 -19.06 26.93 -19.77
N ILE A 258 -18.15 26.16 -19.16
CA ILE A 258 -18.22 24.70 -19.17
C ILE A 258 -19.14 24.14 -18.09
N LEU A 259 -19.46 24.93 -17.07
CA LEU A 259 -20.34 24.54 -15.97
C LEU A 259 -21.82 24.64 -16.39
N GLU A 260 -22.70 24.04 -15.58
CA GLU A 260 -24.14 24.28 -15.69
C GLU A 260 -24.49 25.64 -15.08
N GLU A 261 -25.46 26.33 -15.69
CA GLU A 261 -25.88 27.67 -15.24
C GLU A 261 -26.39 27.64 -13.80
N GLN A 262 -27.21 26.64 -13.45
CA GLN A 262 -27.71 26.43 -12.09
C GLN A 262 -26.59 26.21 -11.07
N LEU A 263 -25.53 25.47 -11.43
CA LEU A 263 -24.37 25.26 -10.55
C LEU A 263 -23.62 26.56 -10.31
N TRP A 264 -23.42 27.38 -11.35
CA TRP A 264 -22.75 28.66 -11.21
C TRP A 264 -23.55 29.65 -10.35
N ASP A 265 -24.87 29.68 -10.51
CA ASP A 265 -25.77 30.49 -9.71
C ASP A 265 -25.76 30.05 -8.24
N ASP A 266 -25.82 28.75 -7.97
CA ASP A 266 -25.77 28.21 -6.61
C ASP A 266 -24.42 28.48 -5.92
N LEU A 267 -23.30 28.37 -6.65
CA LEU A 267 -21.97 28.75 -6.12
C LEU A 267 -21.92 30.24 -5.77
N THR A 268 -22.44 31.08 -6.66
CA THR A 268 -22.49 32.54 -6.45
C THR A 268 -23.37 32.90 -5.25
N GLN A 269 -24.54 32.27 -5.13
CA GLN A 269 -25.43 32.43 -3.99
C GLN A 269 -24.75 31.96 -2.70
N HIS A 270 -24.11 30.80 -2.70
CA HIS A 270 -23.45 30.25 -1.52
C HIS A 270 -22.35 31.19 -0.98
N PHE A 271 -21.65 31.92 -1.85
CA PHE A 271 -20.68 32.94 -1.41
C PHE A 271 -21.32 34.15 -0.74
N MET A 272 -22.51 34.56 -1.19
CA MET A 272 -23.21 35.71 -0.64
C MET A 272 -24.03 35.36 0.60
N LEU A 273 -24.62 34.16 0.61
CA LEU A 273 -25.61 33.67 1.57
C LEU A 273 -25.37 32.17 1.85
N PRO A 274 -24.32 31.80 2.62
CA PRO A 274 -23.89 30.41 2.79
C PRO A 274 -24.92 29.50 3.45
N ASN A 275 -25.88 30.08 4.18
CA ASN A 275 -26.93 29.34 4.89
C ASN A 275 -28.18 29.07 4.04
N GLN A 276 -28.22 29.49 2.78
CA GLN A 276 -29.36 29.21 1.91
C GLN A 276 -29.23 27.84 1.22
N PRO A 277 -30.36 27.14 1.02
CA PRO A 277 -30.36 25.87 0.31
C PRO A 277 -30.01 26.07 -1.17
N VAL A 278 -29.10 25.25 -1.68
CA VAL A 278 -28.75 25.19 -3.10
C VAL A 278 -29.51 24.08 -3.81
N LYS A 279 -29.76 24.22 -5.11
CA LYS A 279 -30.48 23.21 -5.92
C LYS A 279 -29.54 22.15 -6.50
N SER A 280 -28.29 22.52 -6.73
CA SER A 280 -27.25 21.66 -7.27
C SER A 280 -26.91 20.53 -6.31
N LEU A 281 -26.48 19.39 -6.86
CA LEU A 281 -25.98 18.28 -6.08
C LEU A 281 -24.72 18.69 -5.31
N VAL A 282 -24.80 18.68 -3.97
CA VAL A 282 -23.64 18.91 -3.10
C VAL A 282 -23.06 17.56 -2.70
N LEU A 283 -21.87 17.26 -3.22
CA LEU A 283 -21.12 16.07 -2.84
C LEU A 283 -20.48 16.25 -1.44
N PRO A 284 -20.37 15.18 -0.63
CA PRO A 284 -19.70 15.25 0.67
C PRO A 284 -18.21 15.58 0.51
N ALA A 285 -17.59 16.22 1.50
CA ALA A 285 -16.16 16.55 1.45
C ALA A 285 -15.30 15.28 1.37
N ARG A 286 -14.21 15.30 0.59
CA ARG A 286 -13.22 14.21 0.66
C ARG A 286 -12.52 14.22 2.01
N ILE A 287 -12.21 13.03 2.51
CA ILE A 287 -11.51 12.84 3.77
C ILE A 287 -10.04 13.17 3.54
N ILE A 288 -9.65 14.44 3.68
CA ILE A 288 -8.24 14.85 3.63
C ILE A 288 -7.66 14.72 5.04
N SER A 289 -6.76 13.76 5.23
CA SER A 289 -5.87 13.68 6.39
C SER A 289 -5.00 14.93 6.36
N ALA A 290 -5.28 15.89 7.23
CA ALA A 290 -4.62 17.20 7.22
C ALA A 290 -3.08 17.04 7.17
N PRO A 291 -2.40 17.58 6.15
CA PRO A 291 -0.97 17.79 6.25
C PRO A 291 -0.74 18.88 7.30
N ASN A 292 0.18 18.64 8.24
CA ASN A 292 0.62 19.63 9.21
C ASN A 292 1.00 20.94 8.50
N LEU A 293 0.10 21.93 8.51
CA LEU A 293 0.38 23.28 8.06
C LEU A 293 1.16 24.00 9.17
N SER A 294 2.45 23.67 9.31
CA SER A 294 3.39 24.54 10.00
C SER A 294 3.73 25.69 9.05
N SER A 295 3.28 26.89 9.43
CA SER A 295 3.61 28.15 8.79
C SER A 295 5.13 28.34 8.72
N ARG A 296 5.67 28.30 7.49
CA ARG A 296 7.07 28.64 7.21
C ARG A 296 7.25 30.16 7.30
N ILE A 297 7.93 30.60 8.35
CA ILE A 297 8.70 31.86 8.32
C ILE A 297 9.96 31.58 7.48
N ILE A 298 10.13 32.41 6.45
CA ILE A 298 11.26 32.39 5.52
C ILE A 298 12.49 32.95 6.24
N SER A 299 13.59 32.22 6.21
CA SER A 299 14.94 32.76 6.33
C SER A 299 15.84 31.97 5.39
N THR A 300 16.50 32.69 4.49
CA THR A 300 17.34 32.23 3.38
C THR A 300 18.59 31.47 3.83
N PRO A 301 19.10 30.49 3.05
CA PRO A 301 20.39 29.85 3.29
C PRO A 301 21.52 30.45 2.43
N ASP A 302 22.70 30.61 3.04
CA ASP A 302 23.99 30.75 2.34
C ASP A 302 24.58 29.35 2.03
N LEU A 303 25.14 29.20 0.83
CA LEU A 303 26.02 28.10 0.37
C LEU A 303 27.50 28.47 0.68
N PRO A 304 28.56 27.59 0.59
CA PRO A 304 28.76 26.60 -0.48
C PRO A 304 29.57 25.28 -0.21
N SER A 305 29.29 24.28 -1.05
CA SER A 305 30.21 23.40 -1.83
C SER A 305 31.03 22.22 -1.25
N ARG A 306 31.16 21.21 -2.13
CA ARG A 306 32.13 20.08 -2.26
C ARG A 306 31.81 18.81 -1.43
N THR A 307 31.85 17.56 -1.92
CA THR A 307 32.53 16.91 -3.07
C THR A 307 31.80 15.61 -3.45
N ILE A 308 31.92 15.18 -4.71
CA ILE A 308 31.40 13.93 -5.28
C ILE A 308 32.10 12.71 -4.66
N SER A 309 31.32 11.70 -4.25
CA SER A 309 31.74 10.29 -4.19
C SER A 309 30.50 9.41 -4.41
N THR A 310 30.48 8.77 -5.57
CA THR A 310 29.71 7.59 -6.01
C THR A 310 28.66 7.00 -5.02
N PRO A 311 27.37 6.93 -5.40
CA PRO A 311 26.41 6.13 -4.65
C PRO A 311 26.45 4.67 -5.14
N ASN A 312 26.83 3.77 -4.25
CA ASN A 312 26.39 2.39 -4.32
C ASN A 312 24.85 2.36 -4.27
N LEU A 313 24.25 1.74 -5.29
CA LEU A 313 22.96 1.03 -5.34
C LEU A 313 21.81 1.52 -4.41
N PRO A 314 20.70 2.05 -4.93
CA PRO A 314 19.49 2.21 -4.13
C PRO A 314 18.77 0.86 -4.02
N SER A 315 18.89 0.25 -2.85
CA SER A 315 18.07 -0.86 -2.39
C SER A 315 16.59 -0.45 -2.30
N ILE A 316 15.73 -1.18 -3.02
CA ILE A 316 14.34 -1.54 -2.72
C ILE A 316 13.71 -0.72 -1.58
N SER A 317 12.80 0.22 -1.88
CA SER A 317 11.88 0.75 -0.87
C SER A 317 10.85 -0.32 -0.52
N LYS A 318 11.26 -1.31 0.28
CA LYS A 318 10.35 -2.11 1.10
C LYS A 318 9.50 -1.09 1.85
N SER A 319 8.17 -1.19 1.79
CA SER A 319 7.38 -0.52 2.83
C SER A 319 7.94 -1.04 4.15
N ALA A 320 8.50 -0.14 4.96
CA ALA A 320 9.15 -0.56 6.18
C ALA A 320 8.09 -1.25 7.06
N PHE A 321 8.37 -2.49 7.50
CA PHE A 321 7.45 -3.26 8.35
C PHE A 321 7.06 -2.49 9.64
N SER A 322 7.90 -1.52 10.00
CA SER A 322 7.71 -0.59 11.08
C SER A 322 8.24 0.79 10.67
N THR A 323 7.58 1.86 11.12
CA THR A 323 8.07 3.23 10.98
C THR A 323 8.95 3.68 12.16
N ILE A 324 8.93 2.93 13.27
CA ILE A 324 9.61 3.29 14.52
C ILE A 324 10.85 2.40 14.79
N ILE A 325 10.78 1.11 14.44
CA ILE A 325 11.84 0.12 14.69
C ILE A 325 12.36 -0.48 13.38
N ASN A 326 13.63 -0.89 13.40
CA ASN A 326 14.30 -1.51 12.27
C ASN A 326 14.62 -2.99 12.58
N LYS A 327 15.24 -3.69 11.62
CA LYS A 327 15.53 -5.12 11.76
C LYS A 327 16.50 -5.44 12.92
N GLU A 328 17.40 -4.53 13.26
CA GLU A 328 18.30 -4.69 14.40
C GLU A 328 17.54 -4.60 15.73
N HIS A 329 16.61 -3.64 15.84
CA HIS A 329 15.71 -3.54 16.98
C HIS A 329 14.88 -4.83 17.15
N VAL A 330 14.33 -5.37 16.06
CA VAL A 330 13.58 -6.64 16.09
C VAL A 330 14.45 -7.79 16.59
N ALA A 331 15.70 -7.90 16.11
CA ALA A 331 16.62 -8.94 16.57
C ALA A 331 16.94 -8.80 18.07
N LYS A 332 17.10 -7.56 18.56
CA LYS A 332 17.33 -7.26 19.97
C LYS A 332 16.13 -7.61 20.83
N LEU A 333 14.94 -7.16 20.45
CA LEU A 333 13.69 -7.46 21.14
C LEU A 333 13.45 -8.98 21.19
N SER A 334 13.67 -9.69 20.09
CA SER A 334 13.57 -11.15 20.02
C SER A 334 14.52 -11.84 21.01
N SER A 335 15.76 -11.36 21.14
CA SER A 335 16.69 -11.91 22.14
C SER A 335 16.24 -11.67 23.58
N TRP A 336 15.53 -10.56 23.84
CA TRP A 336 15.01 -10.28 25.18
C TRP A 336 13.80 -11.13 25.55
N ILE A 337 12.95 -11.47 24.58
CA ILE A 337 11.85 -12.44 24.71
C ILE A 337 12.42 -13.80 25.10
N ASP A 338 13.40 -14.30 24.35
CA ASP A 338 14.07 -15.60 24.60
C ASP A 338 15.05 -15.60 25.79
N GLN A 339 15.20 -14.45 26.47
CA GLN A 339 16.17 -14.24 27.55
C GLN A 339 17.63 -14.58 27.18
N LYS A 340 17.99 -14.45 25.89
CA LYS A 340 19.35 -14.66 25.41
C LYS A 340 20.28 -13.51 25.79
N SER A 341 21.51 -13.86 26.17
CA SER A 341 22.59 -12.89 26.45
C SER A 341 23.11 -12.23 25.18
N SER A 342 23.17 -12.98 24.06
CA SER A 342 23.56 -12.49 22.74
C SER A 342 22.35 -12.12 21.87
N THR A 343 22.43 -10.99 21.18
CA THR A 343 21.42 -10.57 20.19
C THR A 343 21.39 -11.55 19.01
N TYR A 344 20.21 -11.83 18.46
CA TYR A 344 20.10 -12.59 17.21
C TYR A 344 20.77 -11.87 16.03
N SER A 345 21.27 -12.63 15.06
CA SER A 345 21.58 -12.08 13.74
C SER A 345 20.28 -11.64 13.05
N SER A 346 20.33 -10.57 12.27
CA SER A 346 19.20 -10.12 11.47
C SER A 346 18.71 -11.16 10.45
N SER A 347 19.52 -12.18 10.13
CA SER A 347 19.14 -13.32 9.29
C SER A 347 18.38 -14.42 10.03
N ASN A 348 18.56 -14.54 11.35
CA ASN A 348 18.16 -15.71 12.14
C ASN A 348 17.22 -15.32 13.30
N ILE A 349 16.26 -14.44 13.01
CA ILE A 349 15.26 -14.01 13.98
C ILE A 349 14.13 -15.06 14.02
N PRO A 350 13.88 -15.72 15.17
CA PRO A 350 12.90 -16.81 15.27
C PRO A 350 11.46 -16.34 15.20
N TYR A 351 11.22 -15.05 15.41
CA TYR A 351 9.89 -14.46 15.41
C TYR A 351 9.59 -13.65 14.15
N GLU A 352 8.32 -13.60 13.81
CA GLU A 352 7.70 -12.61 12.94
C GLU A 352 6.96 -11.58 13.80
N PHE A 353 7.18 -10.30 13.51
CA PHE A 353 6.53 -9.18 14.20
C PHE A 353 5.40 -8.69 13.29
N GLN A 354 4.18 -9.15 13.56
CA GLN A 354 3.01 -8.77 12.78
C GLN A 354 2.38 -7.51 13.37
N LEU A 355 2.31 -6.42 12.60
CA LEU A 355 1.76 -5.15 13.05
C LEU A 355 0.24 -5.28 13.30
N ILE A 356 -0.18 -5.17 14.56
CA ILE A 356 -1.59 -5.13 14.98
C ILE A 356 -2.12 -3.72 14.81
N LEU A 357 -1.41 -2.74 15.37
CA LEU A 357 -1.85 -1.35 15.46
C LEU A 357 -0.69 -0.40 15.17
N ARG A 358 -0.96 0.70 14.46
CA ARG A 358 -0.06 1.86 14.31
C ARG A 358 -0.86 3.13 14.51
N GLY A 359 -0.41 4.02 15.39
CA GLY A 359 -1.12 5.26 15.72
C GLY A 359 -1.41 6.15 14.51
N SER A 360 -0.44 6.33 13.62
CA SER A 360 -0.62 7.08 12.36
C SER A 360 -1.56 6.40 11.35
N ARG A 361 -1.85 5.11 11.49
CA ARG A 361 -2.77 4.34 10.63
C ARG A 361 -4.17 4.23 11.24
N ASP A 362 -4.24 3.91 12.54
CA ASP A 362 -5.47 3.49 13.23
C ASP A 362 -5.97 4.51 14.26
N GLY A 363 -5.19 5.57 14.49
CA GLY A 363 -5.50 6.64 15.42
C GLY A 363 -4.80 6.53 16.78
N PHE A 364 -4.78 7.66 17.48
CA PHE A 364 -4.07 7.86 18.74
C PHE A 364 -4.98 7.84 19.97
N HIS A 365 -6.25 7.46 19.79
CA HIS A 365 -7.21 7.40 20.88
C HIS A 365 -6.89 6.21 21.80
N PRO A 366 -6.85 6.36 23.14
CA PRO A 366 -6.53 5.26 24.05
C PRO A 366 -7.43 4.03 23.89
N LYS A 367 -8.74 4.25 23.66
CA LYS A 367 -9.71 3.19 23.36
C LYS A 367 -9.37 2.36 22.11
N THR A 368 -8.72 2.94 21.10
CA THR A 368 -8.28 2.21 19.89
C THR A 368 -7.34 1.06 20.26
N PHE A 369 -6.39 1.30 21.18
CA PHE A 369 -5.50 0.26 21.68
C PHE A 369 -6.27 -0.91 22.29
N TRP A 370 -7.23 -0.63 23.20
CA TRP A 370 -8.01 -1.68 23.85
C TRP A 370 -8.91 -2.44 22.90
N ASN A 371 -9.44 -1.80 21.86
CA ASN A 371 -10.29 -2.46 20.87
C ASN A 371 -9.47 -3.35 19.93
N MET A 372 -8.35 -2.85 19.42
CA MET A 372 -7.55 -3.57 18.41
C MET A 372 -6.62 -4.61 19.01
N CYS A 373 -6.13 -4.41 20.23
CA CYS A 373 -5.25 -5.37 20.88
C CYS A 373 -6.01 -6.44 21.68
N HIS A 374 -7.34 -6.31 21.83
CA HIS A 374 -8.15 -7.29 22.55
C HIS A 374 -7.95 -8.72 22.01
N GLY A 375 -7.68 -9.67 22.91
CA GLY A 375 -7.44 -11.07 22.56
C GLY A 375 -6.02 -11.38 22.08
N HIS A 376 -5.19 -10.37 21.76
CA HIS A 376 -3.81 -10.59 21.34
C HIS A 376 -2.87 -10.76 22.53
N ALA A 377 -2.23 -11.93 22.60
CA ALA A 377 -1.15 -12.25 23.53
C ALA A 377 0.23 -12.12 22.86
N GLY A 378 1.30 -12.11 23.65
CA GLY A 378 2.67 -12.02 23.12
C GLY A 378 2.86 -10.77 22.26
N THR A 379 2.58 -9.59 22.82
CA THR A 379 2.60 -8.32 22.08
C THR A 379 3.75 -7.41 22.49
N ILE A 380 4.30 -6.67 21.53
CA ILE A 380 5.27 -5.59 21.78
C ILE A 380 4.63 -4.25 21.45
N VAL A 381 4.59 -3.36 22.44
CA VAL A 381 4.24 -1.94 22.26
C VAL A 381 5.51 -1.14 22.10
N VAL A 382 5.58 -0.29 21.08
CA VAL A 382 6.67 0.66 20.85
C VAL A 382 6.10 2.05 20.61
N ALA A 383 6.66 3.07 21.26
CA ALA A 383 6.27 4.46 21.11
C ALA A 383 7.51 5.35 20.86
N LYS A 384 7.40 6.27 19.89
CA LYS A 384 8.41 7.29 19.62
C LYS A 384 8.07 8.57 20.37
N VAL A 385 8.95 9.03 21.25
CA VAL A 385 8.73 10.20 22.12
C VAL A 385 8.83 11.50 21.31
N ALA A 386 7.83 12.38 21.42
CA ALA A 386 7.80 13.66 20.71
C ALA A 386 8.92 14.61 21.15
N GLY A 387 9.54 15.29 20.18
CA GLY A 387 10.65 16.22 20.44
C GLY A 387 11.98 15.56 20.78
N THR A 388 12.10 14.23 20.67
CA THR A 388 13.32 13.48 20.94
C THR A 388 13.51 12.34 19.94
N ASP A 389 14.70 11.73 19.91
CA ASP A 389 14.96 10.48 19.19
C ASP A 389 14.74 9.23 20.07
N GLU A 390 14.10 9.37 21.23
CA GLU A 390 13.86 8.26 22.14
C GLU A 390 12.70 7.36 21.66
N THR A 391 12.97 6.06 21.63
CA THR A 391 11.96 5.02 21.42
C THR A 391 11.83 4.21 22.69
N VAL A 392 10.62 4.11 23.23
CA VAL A 392 10.31 3.38 24.48
C VAL A 392 9.19 2.37 24.25
N GLY A 393 9.08 1.37 25.11
CA GLY A 393 8.07 0.33 24.89
C GLY A 393 8.03 -0.74 25.97
N GLY A 394 7.19 -1.75 25.74
CA GLY A 394 7.04 -2.90 26.61
C GLY A 394 6.51 -4.14 25.90
N TYR A 395 6.92 -5.30 26.40
CA TYR A 395 6.44 -6.62 25.95
C TYR A 395 5.44 -7.18 26.96
N ASN A 396 4.25 -7.55 26.48
CA ASN A 396 3.22 -8.23 27.25
C ASN A 396 3.03 -9.66 26.72
N PRO A 397 3.40 -10.70 27.49
CA PRO A 397 3.17 -12.09 27.10
C PRO A 397 1.69 -12.50 27.20
N LEU A 398 0.88 -11.80 27.99
CA LEU A 398 -0.53 -12.11 28.21
C LEU A 398 -1.42 -11.48 27.14
N ALA A 399 -2.62 -12.05 26.95
CA ALA A 399 -3.64 -11.43 26.12
C ALA A 399 -4.14 -10.11 26.72
N TRP A 400 -4.25 -9.05 25.91
CA TRP A 400 -4.98 -7.85 26.32
C TRP A 400 -6.48 -8.16 26.40
N ASP A 401 -7.10 -7.80 27.52
CA ASP A 401 -8.51 -8.09 27.77
C ASP A 401 -9.19 -6.81 28.23
N ASN A 402 -10.05 -6.26 27.38
CA ASN A 402 -10.72 -4.99 27.63
C ASN A 402 -11.91 -5.14 28.59
N LEU A 403 -12.25 -6.37 29.01
CA LEU A 403 -13.27 -6.66 30.02
C LEU A 403 -12.67 -6.83 31.41
N LYS A 404 -11.36 -7.15 31.51
CA LYS A 404 -10.65 -7.28 32.79
C LYS A 404 -10.10 -5.95 33.28
N SER A 405 -9.94 -5.86 34.59
CA SER A 405 -9.28 -4.71 35.23
C SER A 405 -8.46 -5.15 36.43
N GLY A 406 -7.46 -4.34 36.78
CA GLY A 406 -6.55 -4.60 37.90
C GLY A 406 -5.17 -5.09 37.45
N TRP A 407 -4.40 -5.58 38.42
CA TRP A 407 -3.02 -6.02 38.21
C TRP A 407 -2.96 -7.39 37.55
N MET A 408 -2.20 -7.51 36.47
CA MET A 408 -1.96 -8.78 35.79
C MET A 408 -0.60 -9.34 36.17
N LYS A 409 -0.60 -10.63 36.52
CA LYS A 409 0.59 -11.34 36.99
C LYS A 409 1.38 -11.93 35.82
N THR A 410 2.65 -11.58 35.69
CA THR A 410 3.59 -12.25 34.78
C THR A 410 5.04 -11.94 35.18
N ASN A 411 5.93 -12.88 34.93
CA ASN A 411 7.39 -12.76 35.06
C ASN A 411 8.08 -12.47 33.72
N ASP A 412 7.42 -12.74 32.59
CA ASP A 412 8.05 -12.68 31.27
C ASP A 412 7.90 -11.31 30.58
N SER A 413 7.13 -10.39 31.17
CA SER A 413 7.05 -9.01 30.69
C SER A 413 8.37 -8.25 30.91
N PHE A 414 8.62 -7.28 30.04
CA PHE A 414 9.72 -6.33 30.21
C PHE A 414 9.36 -4.99 29.58
N ILE A 415 10.00 -3.92 30.04
CA ILE A 415 9.96 -2.60 29.42
C ILE A 415 11.34 -2.21 28.90
N PHE A 416 11.41 -1.30 27.94
CA PHE A 416 12.66 -0.96 27.30
C PHE A 416 12.72 0.47 26.77
N SER A 417 13.96 0.91 26.52
CA SER A 417 14.26 2.03 25.64
C SER A 417 15.29 1.61 24.60
N LEU A 418 14.97 1.84 23.32
CA LEU A 418 15.84 1.57 22.18
C LEU A 418 16.61 2.84 21.83
N LYS A 419 17.93 2.72 21.64
CA LYS A 419 18.80 3.82 21.24
C LYS A 419 19.16 3.70 19.75
N ASN A 420 18.67 4.64 18.95
CA ASN A 420 18.99 4.74 17.52
C ASN A 420 20.50 4.99 17.35
N GLY A 421 21.17 4.17 16.53
CA GLY A 421 22.61 4.29 16.21
C GLY A 421 23.59 3.59 17.16
N ASN A 422 23.21 3.31 18.42
CA ASN A 422 24.01 2.47 19.32
C ASN A 422 23.11 1.50 20.10
N ILE A 423 22.68 0.44 19.40
CA ILE A 423 21.74 -0.53 19.94
C ILE A 423 22.24 -1.25 21.20
N LYS A 424 23.56 -1.30 21.42
CA LYS A 424 24.17 -1.89 22.61
C LYS A 424 23.83 -1.12 23.89
N ASN A 425 23.58 0.18 23.78
CA ASN A 425 23.18 1.05 24.89
C ASN A 425 21.66 1.07 25.12
N SER A 426 20.89 0.22 24.41
CA SER A 426 19.46 0.05 24.67
C SER A 426 19.24 -0.51 26.08
N ILE A 427 18.22 -0.01 26.76
CA ILE A 427 17.91 -0.38 28.13
C ILE A 427 16.81 -1.44 28.11
N LEU A 428 17.05 -2.56 28.78
CA LEU A 428 16.05 -3.57 29.11
C LEU A 428 15.81 -3.54 30.62
N SER A 429 14.56 -3.42 31.06
CA SER A 429 14.19 -3.56 32.46
C SER A 429 13.14 -4.67 32.59
N ARG A 430 13.46 -5.73 33.34
CA ARG A 430 12.54 -6.85 33.57
C ARG A 430 11.64 -6.59 34.77
N VAL A 431 10.61 -7.41 34.90
CA VAL A 431 9.70 -7.38 36.05
C VAL A 431 10.46 -7.76 37.32
N LYS A 432 10.34 -6.92 38.34
CA LYS A 432 10.82 -7.12 39.71
C LYS A 432 9.73 -7.70 40.61
N ASP A 433 8.48 -7.26 40.45
CA ASP A 433 7.31 -7.80 41.15
C ASP A 433 6.31 -8.35 40.15
N GLN A 434 6.30 -9.67 40.01
CA GLN A 434 5.43 -10.38 39.07
C GLN A 434 3.95 -10.12 39.31
N SER A 435 3.52 -9.78 40.53
CA SER A 435 2.10 -9.57 40.84
C SER A 435 1.52 -8.29 40.26
N LYS A 436 2.40 -7.36 39.82
CA LYS A 436 2.04 -6.01 39.36
C LYS A 436 2.78 -5.63 38.07
N ALA A 437 3.04 -6.62 37.22
CA ALA A 437 3.72 -6.41 35.94
C ALA A 437 2.93 -5.50 34.99
N LEU A 438 1.60 -5.69 34.90
CA LEU A 438 0.74 -4.88 34.02
C LEU A 438 -0.48 -4.39 34.78
N LEU A 439 -1.03 -3.26 34.36
CA LEU A 439 -2.27 -2.72 34.92
C LEU A 439 -3.31 -2.59 33.81
N TYR A 440 -4.41 -3.35 33.91
CA TYR A 440 -5.53 -3.25 32.99
C TYR A 440 -6.58 -2.30 33.57
N TYR A 441 -7.04 -1.37 32.74
CA TYR A 441 -8.02 -0.36 33.14
C TYR A 441 -9.44 -0.84 32.84
N LYS A 442 -10.37 -0.48 33.74
CA LYS A 442 -11.80 -0.69 33.55
C LYS A 442 -12.28 0.05 32.29
N SER A 443 -13.33 -0.46 31.66
CA SER A 443 -13.82 0.00 30.34
C SER A 443 -14.08 1.51 30.25
N ASP A 444 -14.51 2.13 31.33
CA ASP A 444 -14.75 3.57 31.50
C ASP A 444 -13.46 4.41 31.47
N LEU A 445 -12.35 3.86 31.95
CA LEU A 445 -11.05 4.51 31.95
C LEU A 445 -10.22 4.24 30.68
N GLN A 446 -10.64 3.29 29.84
CA GLN A 446 -9.95 2.95 28.59
C GLN A 446 -10.05 4.05 27.52
N SER A 447 -10.91 5.05 27.70
CA SER A 447 -10.91 6.26 26.86
C SER A 447 -9.73 7.17 27.16
N VAL A 448 -9.14 7.06 28.36
CA VAL A 448 -8.05 7.91 28.86
C VAL A 448 -6.72 7.15 28.94
N TYR A 449 -6.74 5.87 29.27
CA TYR A 449 -5.56 5.05 29.49
C TYR A 449 -5.40 3.97 28.42
N GLY A 450 -4.20 3.84 27.85
CA GLY A 450 -3.81 2.76 26.95
C GLY A 450 -2.97 1.69 27.67
N PRO A 451 -1.87 1.20 27.07
CA PRO A 451 -0.99 0.22 27.71
C PRO A 451 -0.32 0.80 28.96
N CYS A 452 -0.25 -0.02 30.02
CA CYS A 452 0.41 0.32 31.28
C CYS A 452 1.17 -0.88 31.83
N PHE A 453 2.48 -0.70 31.91
CA PHE A 453 3.45 -1.62 32.48
C PHE A 453 3.86 -1.06 33.84
N GLY A 454 3.58 -1.83 34.89
CA GLY A 454 3.79 -1.44 36.28
C GLY A 454 2.88 -0.28 36.71
N CYS A 455 3.34 0.51 37.68
CA CYS A 455 2.72 1.73 38.15
C CYS A 455 3.36 2.94 37.47
N CYS A 456 3.18 3.01 36.14
CA CYS A 456 3.67 4.08 35.26
C CYS A 456 5.16 3.99 34.87
N GLU A 457 5.84 2.87 35.13
CA GLU A 457 7.21 2.68 34.60
C GLU A 457 7.25 2.70 33.07
N PHE A 458 6.17 2.28 32.42
CA PHE A 458 5.82 2.72 31.06
C PHE A 458 4.29 2.77 30.93
N ARG A 459 3.73 3.96 30.67
CA ARG A 459 2.29 4.15 30.51
C ARG A 459 1.96 5.13 29.40
N MET A 460 1.00 4.77 28.56
CA MET A 460 0.39 5.70 27.61
C MET A 460 -0.98 6.15 28.13
N LYS A 461 -1.15 7.47 28.25
CA LYS A 461 -2.38 8.12 28.75
C LYS A 461 -2.63 9.38 27.92
N SER A 462 -3.90 9.72 27.74
CA SER A 462 -4.32 11.04 27.26
C SER A 462 -5.66 11.45 27.86
N ASP A 463 -5.73 12.65 28.41
CA ASP A 463 -6.96 13.28 28.90
C ASP A 463 -7.79 13.91 27.76
N VAL A 464 -7.16 14.17 26.60
CA VAL A 464 -7.82 14.70 25.38
C VAL A 464 -8.07 13.62 24.33
N SER A 465 -8.02 12.34 24.74
CA SER A 465 -8.26 11.20 23.86
C SER A 465 -7.30 11.12 22.65
N ASN A 466 -6.07 11.64 22.79
CA ASN A 466 -5.04 11.57 21.75
C ASN A 466 -3.62 11.63 22.36
N PHE A 467 -2.89 10.51 22.30
CA PHE A 467 -1.53 10.40 22.85
C PHE A 467 -0.50 11.41 22.28
N THR A 468 -0.82 12.12 21.20
CA THR A 468 0.10 13.11 20.59
C THR A 468 -0.05 14.53 21.16
N GLN A 469 -1.12 14.84 21.92
CA GLN A 469 -1.53 16.24 22.13
C GLN A 469 -1.32 16.84 23.53
N ASP A 470 -1.28 16.05 24.61
CA ASP A 470 -1.42 16.58 25.98
C ASP A 470 -0.28 16.27 26.96
N LYS A 471 0.79 15.62 26.47
CA LYS A 471 1.96 15.22 27.25
C LYS A 471 1.59 14.45 28.53
N LYS A 472 0.76 13.42 28.43
CA LYS A 472 0.36 12.58 29.58
C LYS A 472 0.97 11.17 29.61
N CYS A 473 1.76 10.78 28.60
CA CYS A 473 2.49 9.52 28.64
C CYS A 473 3.69 9.60 29.60
N GLN A 474 4.05 8.48 30.21
CA GLN A 474 4.97 8.45 31.35
C GLN A 474 5.93 7.26 31.32
N CYS A 475 7.13 7.50 31.84
CA CYS A 475 8.12 6.48 32.20
C CYS A 475 8.70 6.84 33.57
N CYS A 476 7.89 6.68 34.61
CA CYS A 476 8.24 7.09 35.96
C CYS A 476 9.05 6.01 36.67
N TYR A 477 10.04 6.41 37.47
CA TYR A 477 10.76 5.48 38.34
C TYR A 477 11.03 6.14 39.69
N TYR A 478 10.15 5.90 40.65
CA TYR A 478 10.26 6.50 41.99
C TYR A 478 10.85 5.49 42.97
N ARG A 479 12.14 5.64 43.29
CA ARG A 479 12.84 4.76 44.25
C ARG A 479 12.17 4.69 45.63
N VAL A 480 11.43 5.73 46.01
CA VAL A 480 10.83 5.89 47.34
C VAL A 480 9.45 5.20 47.45
N VAL A 481 8.72 5.03 46.35
CA VAL A 481 7.31 4.56 46.34
C VAL A 481 7.18 3.08 45.95
N GLY A 482 8.32 2.43 45.66
CA GLY A 482 8.38 1.06 45.16
C GLY A 482 8.20 1.01 43.64
N THR A 483 9.06 0.24 42.96
CA THR A 483 8.96 -0.05 41.53
C THR A 483 8.75 -1.55 41.31
N TYR A 484 7.99 -1.89 40.28
CA TYR A 484 7.67 -3.24 39.83
C TYR A 484 8.52 -3.68 38.64
N TYR A 485 9.30 -2.76 38.06
CA TYR A 485 10.38 -3.06 37.12
C TYR A 485 11.75 -2.73 37.73
N GLU A 486 12.79 -3.43 37.27
CA GLU A 486 14.15 -3.37 37.82
C GLU A 486 14.76 -1.95 37.81
N LYS A 487 14.65 -1.21 36.71
CA LYS A 487 15.36 0.06 36.48
C LYS A 487 14.60 1.01 35.53
N PRO A 488 14.87 2.33 35.58
CA PRO A 488 14.25 3.28 34.66
C PRO A 488 14.68 3.04 33.21
N ILE A 489 13.77 3.35 32.28
CA ILE A 489 14.03 3.29 30.83
C ILE A 489 14.28 4.65 30.20
N ARG A 490 14.06 5.75 30.93
CA ARG A 490 14.39 7.13 30.52
C ARG A 490 15.22 7.81 31.59
N THR A 491 16.03 8.78 31.18
CA THR A 491 16.86 9.59 32.09
C THR A 491 16.05 10.67 32.81
N THR A 492 14.91 11.05 32.26
CA THR A 492 13.96 12.00 32.83
C THR A 492 12.68 11.29 33.28
N THR A 493 11.99 11.87 34.27
CA THR A 493 10.65 11.46 34.71
C THR A 493 9.54 12.38 34.17
N GLU A 494 9.88 13.33 33.29
CA GLU A 494 8.91 14.23 32.68
C GLU A 494 7.91 13.47 31.80
N ASP A 495 6.64 13.87 31.91
CA ASP A 495 5.57 13.39 31.05
C ASP A 495 5.81 13.86 29.60
N PHE A 496 5.34 13.06 28.64
CA PHE A 496 5.61 13.29 27.22
C PHE A 496 4.40 12.96 26.34
N SER A 497 4.39 13.53 25.14
CA SER A 497 3.55 13.09 24.02
C SER A 497 4.37 12.18 23.12
N ILE A 498 3.70 11.43 22.24
CA ILE A 498 4.36 10.60 21.23
C ILE A 498 4.23 11.23 19.83
N VAL A 499 5.14 10.86 18.93
CA VAL A 499 5.02 11.11 17.48
C VAL A 499 4.16 10.03 16.85
N ASP A 500 4.48 8.77 17.16
CA ASP A 500 3.75 7.60 16.71
C ASP A 500 3.94 6.45 17.70
N TYR A 501 3.09 5.43 17.62
CA TYR A 501 3.26 4.16 18.34
C TYR A 501 2.81 2.98 17.48
N GLU A 502 3.42 1.83 17.71
CA GLU A 502 3.11 0.59 17.01
C GLU A 502 2.96 -0.55 18.03
N VAL A 503 2.04 -1.46 17.76
CA VAL A 503 1.85 -2.69 18.54
C VAL A 503 1.98 -3.88 17.60
N PHE A 504 2.85 -4.82 17.94
CA PHE A 504 3.12 -6.02 17.16
C PHE A 504 2.69 -7.28 17.91
N SER A 505 2.07 -8.22 17.21
CA SER A 505 1.93 -9.61 17.63
C SER A 505 3.23 -10.35 17.33
N ILE A 506 3.72 -11.14 18.27
CA ILE A 506 4.92 -11.96 18.10
C ILE A 506 4.50 -13.38 17.74
N ILE A 507 4.89 -13.83 16.55
CA ILE A 507 4.55 -15.17 16.03
C ILE A 507 5.84 -15.95 15.82
N GLU A 508 5.93 -17.16 16.36
CA GLU A 508 7.05 -18.06 16.09
C GLU A 508 7.03 -18.52 14.63
N LYS A 509 8.17 -18.40 13.95
CA LYS A 509 8.32 -18.95 12.61
C LYS A 509 8.40 -20.46 12.72
N GLN A 510 7.50 -21.15 12.02
CA GLN A 510 7.63 -22.59 11.82
C GLN A 510 8.88 -22.83 10.98
N ILE A 511 9.93 -23.37 11.60
CA ILE A 511 11.05 -23.95 10.87
C ILE A 511 10.48 -25.22 10.21
N PRO A 512 10.51 -25.37 8.87
CA PRO A 512 10.17 -26.64 8.26
C PRO A 512 11.15 -27.67 8.83
N ASN A 513 10.63 -28.64 9.58
CA ASN A 513 11.44 -29.74 10.11
C ASN A 513 12.25 -30.36 8.96
N CYS A 514 13.55 -30.10 8.94
CA CYS A 514 14.50 -30.89 8.17
C CYS A 514 14.62 -32.22 8.91
N THR A 515 13.84 -33.21 8.51
CA THR A 515 14.13 -34.61 8.83
C THR A 515 15.48 -34.97 8.21
N ILE A 516 16.44 -35.27 9.07
CA ILE A 516 17.76 -35.85 8.77
C ILE A 516 17.59 -37.26 8.21
#